data_AF-A0A9P5XNN4-F1
#
_entry.id   AF-A0A9P5XNN4-F1
#
_cell.length_a   1.000
_cell.length_b   1.000
_cell.length_c   1.000
_cell.angle_alpha   90.00
_cell.angle_beta   90.00
_cell.angle_gamma   90.00
#
_symmetry.space_group_name_H-M   'P 1'
#
loop_
_entity.id
_entity.type
_entity.pdbx_description
1 polymer ?
#
loop_
_entity_poly.entity_id
_entity_poly.type
_entity_poly.pdbx_seq_one_letter_code
_entity_poly.pdbx_strand_id
1 'polypeptide(L)'
;MARLSSTKMEPSIEALAVNKNEILKLRTVIQFIKPHHMSPEWRTILWFTIDHPVPPNIPNAARYHPTNVNVLPWSYTLSSIPAMLRDASDTALSKTYTIPATTAVPYPSLPITFPNLALYLQAALDGSRQQNDSSPLNKLAKMVQICYPNDFAANGTDEPEKSGVVSGLFKKVIGRGGKKGKKAGRGGNEETYDLVTPFVPDEWC
;
A
#
# COMPACT_ATOMS: atom_id res chain seq x y z
N MET A 1 27.04 -0.07 -7.29
CA MET A 1 25.60 0.19 -7.54
C MET A 1 25.42 0.60 -9.00
N ALA A 2 24.40 0.10 -9.69
CA ALA A 2 24.07 0.59 -11.04
C ALA A 2 23.52 2.03 -10.95
N ARG A 3 23.96 2.92 -11.84
CA ARG A 3 23.41 4.29 -11.93
C ARG A 3 22.03 4.25 -12.60
N LEU A 4 20.96 4.24 -11.78
CA LEU A 4 19.57 4.22 -12.26
C LEU A 4 19.19 5.44 -13.11
N SER A 5 20.01 6.50 -13.13
CA SER A 5 19.82 7.70 -13.94
C SER A 5 19.74 7.44 -15.45
N SER A 6 20.36 6.35 -15.95
CA SER A 6 20.29 5.95 -17.36
C SER A 6 19.25 4.85 -17.64
N THR A 7 18.57 4.34 -16.61
CA THR A 7 17.56 3.29 -16.79
C THR A 7 16.25 3.91 -17.29
N LYS A 8 15.69 3.32 -18.35
CA LYS A 8 14.41 3.72 -18.95
C LYS A 8 13.53 2.50 -19.20
N MET A 9 12.22 2.67 -19.05
CA MET A 9 11.23 1.74 -19.55
C MET A 9 10.86 2.13 -20.98
N GLU A 10 11.03 1.18 -21.88
CA GLU A 10 10.58 1.21 -23.26
C GLU A 10 9.29 0.40 -23.40
N PRO A 11 8.39 0.73 -24.35
CA PRO A 11 7.26 -0.12 -24.68
C PRO A 11 7.74 -1.41 -25.36
N SER A 12 6.99 -2.50 -25.22
CA SER A 12 7.26 -3.73 -25.96
C SER A 12 6.97 -3.54 -27.46
N ILE A 13 7.63 -4.32 -28.31
CA ILE A 13 7.38 -4.34 -29.76
C ILE A 13 5.92 -4.71 -30.05
N GLU A 14 5.33 -5.61 -29.26
CA GLU A 14 3.92 -5.98 -29.33
C GLU A 14 3.00 -4.78 -29.04
N ALA A 15 3.27 -3.99 -27.99
CA ALA A 15 2.49 -2.80 -27.67
C ALA A 15 2.57 -1.73 -28.78
N LEU A 16 3.76 -1.54 -29.37
CA LEU A 16 3.96 -0.66 -30.53
C LEU A 16 3.23 -1.14 -31.78
N ALA A 17 3.16 -2.46 -32.00
CA ALA A 17 2.48 -3.05 -33.15
C ALA A 17 0.95 -2.94 -33.08
N VAL A 18 0.37 -2.96 -31.87
CA VAL A 18 -1.07 -2.80 -31.63
C VAL A 18 -1.48 -1.32 -31.71
N ASN A 19 -0.78 -0.43 -31.01
CA ASN A 19 -1.16 0.98 -30.86
C ASN A 19 -0.46 1.90 -31.88
N LYS A 20 -0.53 1.54 -33.16
CA LYS A 20 0.25 2.16 -34.25
C LYS A 20 0.12 3.69 -34.27
N ASN A 21 1.25 4.38 -34.08
CA ASN A 21 1.42 5.84 -34.08
C ASN A 21 0.81 6.61 -32.88
N GLU A 22 0.29 5.94 -31.84
CA GLU A 22 -0.19 6.62 -30.64
C GLU A 22 0.89 6.77 -29.56
N ILE A 23 0.82 7.86 -28.79
CA ILE A 23 1.70 8.06 -27.62
C ILE A 23 1.26 7.11 -26.51
N LEU A 24 1.99 6.01 -26.37
CA LEU A 24 1.73 4.98 -25.35
C LEU A 24 1.76 5.57 -23.95
N LYS A 25 0.65 5.41 -23.22
CA LYS A 25 0.49 5.82 -21.82
C LYS A 25 0.69 4.65 -20.88
N LEU A 26 1.30 4.93 -19.72
CA LEU A 26 1.63 3.94 -18.69
C LEU A 26 0.62 4.03 -17.55
N ARG A 27 -0.17 2.98 -17.34
CA ARG A 27 -0.95 2.76 -16.11
C ARG A 27 0.00 2.30 -15.00
N THR A 28 -0.32 2.64 -13.75
CA THR A 28 0.45 2.17 -12.59
C THR A 28 -0.50 1.66 -11.51
N VAL A 29 -0.21 0.45 -11.01
CA VAL A 29 -0.86 -0.11 -9.81
C VAL A 29 0.23 -0.30 -8.75
N ILE A 30 0.01 0.31 -7.59
CA ILE A 30 0.88 0.17 -6.42
C ILE A 30 0.29 -0.94 -5.54
N GLN A 31 1.11 -1.92 -5.17
CA GLN A 31 0.76 -2.96 -4.22
C GLN A 31 1.73 -2.91 -3.03
N PHE A 32 1.20 -2.64 -1.84
CA PHE A 32 1.92 -2.82 -0.59
C PHE A 32 1.66 -4.22 -0.08
N ILE A 33 2.70 -5.05 0.05
CA ILE A 33 2.58 -6.43 0.51
C ILE A 33 3.46 -6.70 1.73
N LYS A 34 2.90 -7.45 2.67
CA LYS A 34 3.52 -7.89 3.90
C LYS A 34 3.87 -9.38 3.77
N PRO A 35 5.15 -9.79 3.82
CA PRO A 35 5.53 -11.19 3.60
C PRO A 35 4.90 -12.18 4.59
N HIS A 36 4.64 -11.73 5.83
CA HIS A 36 4.00 -12.52 6.88
C HIS A 36 3.27 -11.59 7.86
N HIS A 37 2.18 -12.06 8.49
CA HIS A 37 1.36 -11.24 9.37
C HIS A 37 2.14 -10.65 10.58
N MET A 38 3.14 -11.37 11.09
CA MET A 38 4.03 -10.91 12.16
C MET A 38 5.22 -10.05 11.70
N SER A 39 5.46 -9.91 10.39
CA SER A 39 6.58 -9.10 9.91
C SER A 39 6.42 -7.63 10.35
N PRO A 40 7.48 -6.88 10.67
CA PRO A 40 7.38 -5.44 10.86
C PRO A 40 7.35 -4.68 9.52
N GLU A 41 7.80 -5.30 8.42
CA GLU A 41 8.10 -4.62 7.17
C GLU A 41 7.02 -4.80 6.09
N TRP A 42 6.78 -3.73 5.33
CA TRP A 42 6.01 -3.73 4.10
C TRP A 42 6.92 -3.58 2.89
N ARG A 43 6.63 -4.31 1.82
CA ARG A 43 7.29 -4.19 0.51
C ARG A 43 6.36 -3.48 -0.46
N THR A 44 6.88 -2.52 -1.21
CA THR A 44 6.13 -1.87 -2.29
C THR A 44 6.48 -2.53 -3.61
N ILE A 45 5.47 -2.96 -4.35
CA ILE A 45 5.58 -3.48 -5.72
C ILE A 45 4.86 -2.51 -6.64
N LEU A 46 5.52 -2.12 -7.73
CA LEU A 46 4.96 -1.29 -8.78
C LEU A 46 4.67 -2.16 -9.99
N TRP A 47 3.40 -2.22 -10.38
CA TRP A 47 2.95 -2.91 -11.56
C TRP A 47 2.62 -1.90 -12.66
N PHE A 48 3.11 -2.17 -13.87
CA PHE A 48 2.99 -1.28 -15.02
C PHE A 48 2.29 -2.00 -16.16
N THR A 49 1.34 -1.33 -16.80
CA THR A 49 0.69 -1.79 -18.03
C THR A 49 0.50 -0.61 -18.99
N ILE A 50 0.36 -0.93 -20.27
CA ILE A 50 -0.05 0.05 -21.27
C ILE A 50 -1.52 0.41 -21.04
N ASP A 51 -1.86 1.69 -21.19
CA ASP A 51 -3.24 2.14 -21.17
C ASP A 51 -4.01 1.60 -22.39
N HIS A 52 -5.20 1.10 -22.15
CA HIS A 52 -6.13 0.67 -23.20
C HIS A 52 -7.51 1.27 -22.90
N PRO A 53 -8.17 1.88 -23.89
CA PRO A 53 -9.52 2.40 -23.71
C PRO A 53 -10.48 1.26 -23.40
N VAL A 54 -11.44 1.52 -22.52
CA VAL A 54 -12.52 0.58 -22.19
C VAL A 54 -13.52 0.59 -23.36
N PRO A 55 -13.79 -0.53 -24.05
CA PRO A 55 -14.74 -0.52 -25.15
C PRO A 55 -16.16 -0.22 -24.63
N PRO A 56 -16.95 0.64 -25.28
CA PRO A 56 -18.22 1.13 -24.74
C PRO A 56 -19.29 0.02 -24.59
N ASN A 57 -19.15 -1.08 -25.34
CA ASN A 57 -20.15 -2.15 -25.42
C ASN A 57 -19.93 -3.28 -24.40
N ILE A 58 -18.93 -3.20 -23.50
CA ILE A 58 -18.73 -4.27 -22.51
C ILE A 58 -19.70 -4.14 -21.33
N PRO A 59 -20.26 -5.26 -20.82
CA PRO A 59 -20.97 -5.26 -19.55
C PRO A 59 -20.10 -4.69 -18.43
N ASN A 60 -20.69 -3.88 -17.55
CA ASN A 60 -20.02 -3.24 -16.41
C ASN A 60 -18.83 -2.31 -16.77
N ALA A 61 -18.75 -1.77 -17.99
CA ALA A 61 -17.68 -0.82 -18.39
C ALA A 61 -17.40 0.28 -17.35
N ALA A 62 -18.45 0.81 -16.72
CA ALA A 62 -18.38 1.84 -15.68
C ALA A 62 -17.48 1.48 -14.47
N ARG A 63 -17.22 0.19 -14.17
CA ARG A 63 -16.32 -0.21 -13.08
C ARG A 63 -14.88 0.22 -13.33
N TYR A 64 -14.47 0.34 -14.59
CA TYR A 64 -13.13 0.71 -15.04
C TYR A 64 -12.97 2.22 -15.23
N HIS A 65 -13.91 3.03 -14.72
CA HIS A 65 -13.83 4.48 -14.77
C HIS A 65 -12.50 4.98 -14.16
N PRO A 66 -11.78 5.94 -14.78
CA PRO A 66 -10.43 6.31 -14.38
C PRO A 66 -10.25 6.74 -12.92
N THR A 67 -11.30 7.21 -12.25
CA THR A 67 -11.28 7.60 -10.83
C THR A 67 -11.41 6.43 -9.85
N ASN A 68 -11.67 5.21 -10.32
CA ASN A 68 -11.83 4.04 -9.45
C ASN A 68 -10.49 3.41 -9.07
N VAL A 69 -9.88 3.93 -8.00
CA VAL A 69 -8.57 3.50 -7.49
C VAL A 69 -8.53 2.06 -6.94
N ASN A 70 -9.69 1.41 -6.77
CA ASN A 70 -9.82 0.08 -6.19
C ASN A 70 -9.90 -1.05 -7.25
N VAL A 71 -9.95 -0.70 -8.54
CA VAL A 71 -10.11 -1.67 -9.63
C VAL A 71 -8.86 -1.65 -10.49
N LEU A 72 -8.39 -2.84 -10.89
CA LEU A 72 -7.27 -2.98 -11.82
C LEU A 72 -7.65 -2.37 -13.19
N PRO A 73 -6.71 -1.67 -13.86
CA PRO A 73 -6.92 -1.14 -15.21
C PRO A 73 -7.47 -2.19 -16.20
N TRP A 74 -8.25 -1.73 -17.18
CA TRP A 74 -8.82 -2.61 -18.22
C TRP A 74 -7.77 -3.43 -18.98
N SER A 75 -6.53 -2.95 -19.10
CA SER A 75 -5.40 -3.72 -19.65
C SER A 75 -5.23 -5.13 -19.04
N TYR A 76 -5.60 -5.32 -17.77
CA TYR A 76 -5.51 -6.61 -17.07
C TYR A 76 -6.60 -7.61 -17.47
N THR A 77 -7.57 -7.25 -18.32
CA THR A 77 -8.50 -8.21 -18.94
C THR A 77 -7.99 -8.69 -20.31
N LEU A 78 -6.99 -8.01 -20.89
CA LEU A 78 -6.41 -8.30 -22.20
C LEU A 78 -5.20 -9.24 -22.11
N SER A 79 -4.62 -9.41 -20.92
CA SER A 79 -3.45 -10.25 -20.66
C SER A 79 -3.62 -11.05 -19.37
N SER A 80 -2.73 -12.01 -19.12
CA SER A 80 -2.75 -12.79 -17.89
C SER A 80 -2.41 -11.91 -16.68
N ILE A 81 -3.31 -11.88 -15.69
CA ILE A 81 -3.08 -11.15 -14.45
C ILE A 81 -1.95 -11.85 -13.66
N PRO A 82 -0.89 -11.10 -13.25
CA PRO A 82 0.16 -11.63 -12.38
C PRO A 82 -0.44 -12.29 -11.14
N ALA A 83 0.11 -13.43 -10.71
CA ALA A 83 -0.50 -14.24 -9.64
C ALA A 83 -0.79 -13.42 -8.36
N MET A 84 0.11 -12.51 -7.99
CA MET A 84 0.00 -11.61 -6.83
C MET A 84 -1.10 -10.54 -6.95
N LEU A 85 -1.66 -10.33 -8.14
CA LEU A 85 -2.75 -9.37 -8.42
C LEU A 85 -4.09 -10.04 -8.71
N ARG A 86 -4.18 -11.38 -8.78
CA ARG A 86 -5.46 -12.06 -9.09
C ARG A 86 -6.54 -11.77 -8.05
N ASP A 87 -6.14 -11.75 -6.79
CA ASP A 87 -6.98 -11.41 -5.64
C ASP A 87 -6.66 -9.99 -5.11
N ALA A 88 -6.35 -9.05 -6.02
CA ALA A 88 -6.00 -7.66 -5.70
C ALA A 88 -7.12 -6.92 -4.95
N SER A 89 -7.10 -7.10 -3.64
CA SER A 89 -8.08 -6.62 -2.67
C SER A 89 -7.35 -6.17 -1.41
N ASP A 90 -7.92 -5.20 -0.69
CA ASP A 90 -7.31 -4.72 0.53
C ASP A 90 -7.55 -5.70 1.68
N THR A 91 -6.47 -6.21 2.23
CA THR A 91 -6.43 -7.15 3.35
C THR A 91 -5.47 -6.63 4.44
N ALA A 92 -5.27 -7.43 5.48
CA ALA A 92 -4.24 -7.18 6.49
C ALA A 92 -2.80 -7.32 5.93
N LEU A 93 -2.61 -8.04 4.82
CA LEU A 93 -1.29 -8.39 4.25
C LEU A 93 -1.01 -7.80 2.87
N SER A 94 -2.04 -7.39 2.13
CA SER A 94 -1.90 -6.77 0.81
C SER A 94 -2.81 -5.54 0.75
N LYS A 95 -2.33 -4.45 0.17
CA LYS A 95 -3.13 -3.24 -0.11
C LYS A 95 -2.84 -2.79 -1.53
N THR A 96 -3.88 -2.45 -2.29
CA THR A 96 -3.74 -2.13 -3.71
C THR A 96 -4.35 -0.77 -4.04
N TYR A 97 -3.62 0.02 -4.82
CA TYR A 97 -4.04 1.33 -5.32
C TYR A 97 -3.69 1.47 -6.80
N THR A 98 -4.70 1.60 -7.65
CA THR A 98 -4.53 2.01 -9.05
C THR A 98 -4.39 3.52 -9.10
N ILE A 99 -3.28 4.04 -9.65
CA ILE A 99 -3.12 5.49 -9.84
C ILE A 99 -4.13 5.96 -10.90
N PRO A 100 -5.02 6.91 -10.57
CA PRO A 100 -5.98 7.46 -11.50
C PRO A 100 -5.33 8.57 -12.35
N ALA A 101 -5.74 8.72 -13.60
CA ALA A 101 -5.40 9.92 -14.35
C ALA A 101 -6.16 11.12 -13.76
N THR A 102 -5.44 12.19 -13.45
CA THR A 102 -6.00 13.48 -13.05
C THR A 102 -5.47 14.59 -13.95
N THR A 103 -6.06 15.78 -13.88
CA THR A 103 -5.59 16.96 -14.64
C THR A 103 -4.19 17.41 -14.20
N ALA A 104 -3.87 17.29 -12.90
CA ALA A 104 -2.56 17.62 -12.35
C ALA A 104 -1.52 16.50 -12.55
N VAL A 105 -1.97 15.23 -12.50
CA VAL A 105 -1.13 14.04 -12.64
C VAL A 105 -1.71 13.14 -13.73
N PRO A 106 -1.42 13.41 -15.02
CA PRO A 106 -1.82 12.57 -16.14
C PRO A 106 -0.92 11.33 -16.24
N TYR A 107 -1.35 10.31 -17.00
CA TYR A 107 -0.52 9.13 -17.23
C TYR A 107 0.78 9.46 -17.97
N PRO A 108 1.94 8.94 -17.50
CA PRO A 108 3.22 9.18 -18.15
C PRO A 108 3.25 8.54 -19.53
N SER A 109 3.89 9.22 -20.47
CA SER A 109 4.18 8.67 -21.79
C SER A 109 5.37 7.73 -21.72
N LEU A 110 5.38 6.69 -22.55
CA LEU A 110 6.59 5.91 -22.84
C LEU A 110 7.35 6.46 -24.06
N PRO A 111 8.68 6.36 -24.10
CA PRO A 111 9.55 5.84 -23.03
C PRO A 111 9.68 6.78 -21.84
N ILE A 112 9.90 6.22 -20.64
CA ILE A 112 10.10 6.98 -19.39
C ILE A 112 11.38 6.58 -18.69
N THR A 113 12.17 7.57 -18.26
CA THR A 113 13.37 7.34 -17.43
C THR A 113 12.98 7.12 -15.97
N PHE A 114 13.80 6.39 -15.21
CA PHE A 114 13.53 6.12 -13.80
C PHE A 114 13.44 7.40 -12.94
N PRO A 115 14.27 8.46 -13.15
CA PRO A 115 14.07 9.75 -12.50
C PRO A 115 12.71 10.40 -12.79
N ASN A 116 12.25 10.38 -14.05
CA ASN A 116 10.95 10.95 -14.42
C ASN A 116 9.79 10.13 -13.83
N LEU A 117 9.94 8.80 -13.74
CA LEU A 117 9.00 7.92 -13.07
C LEU A 117 8.93 8.23 -11.56
N ALA A 118 10.07 8.46 -10.90
CA ALA A 118 10.11 8.82 -9.48
C ALA A 118 9.39 10.15 -9.23
N LEU A 119 9.61 11.17 -10.08
CA LEU A 119 8.89 12.45 -10.02
C LEU A 119 7.37 12.27 -10.23
N TYR A 120 6.95 11.40 -11.16
CA TYR A 120 5.54 11.06 -11.36
C TYR A 120 4.91 10.38 -10.12
N LEU A 121 5.61 9.41 -9.52
CA LEU A 121 5.13 8.71 -8.32
C LEU A 121 5.06 9.66 -7.11
N GLN A 122 6.02 10.57 -6.97
CA GLN A 122 5.99 11.63 -5.97
C GLN A 122 4.80 12.57 -6.18
N ALA A 123 4.60 13.07 -7.40
CA ALA A 123 3.45 13.93 -7.73
C ALA A 123 2.11 13.23 -7.48
N ALA A 124 2.01 11.92 -7.74
CA ALA A 124 0.82 11.13 -7.41
C ALA A 124 0.57 11.00 -5.89
N LEU A 125 1.64 10.83 -5.09
CA LEU A 125 1.54 10.78 -3.62
C LEU A 125 1.18 12.14 -3.02
N ASP A 126 1.83 13.21 -3.47
CA ASP A 126 1.56 14.57 -2.99
C ASP A 126 0.17 15.06 -3.43
N GLY A 127 -0.23 14.74 -4.66
CA GLY A 127 -1.59 14.93 -5.16
C GLY A 127 -2.64 14.13 -4.39
N SER A 128 -2.28 12.99 -3.78
CA SER A 128 -3.14 12.21 -2.87
C SER A 128 -3.23 12.84 -1.47
N ARG A 129 -2.11 13.34 -0.93
CA ARG A 129 -2.06 14.03 0.38
C ARG A 129 -2.93 15.29 0.43
N GLN A 130 -3.03 16.01 -0.68
CA GLN A 130 -3.87 17.21 -0.81
C GLN A 130 -5.39 16.92 -0.86
N GLN A 131 -5.80 15.66 -0.89
CA GLN A 131 -7.22 15.28 -1.01
C GLN A 131 -7.86 15.14 0.37
N ASN A 132 -9.11 15.59 0.48
CA ASN A 132 -9.93 15.39 1.68
C ASN A 132 -10.03 13.91 2.06
N ASP A 133 -10.16 13.63 3.36
CA ASP A 133 -10.19 12.27 3.93
C ASP A 133 -11.28 11.34 3.35
N SER A 134 -12.39 11.91 2.88
CA SER A 134 -13.51 11.21 2.24
C SER A 134 -13.30 10.93 0.76
N SER A 135 -12.27 11.50 0.13
CA SER A 135 -11.96 11.28 -1.28
C SER A 135 -11.29 9.91 -1.48
N PRO A 136 -11.70 9.09 -2.47
CA PRO A 136 -10.98 7.87 -2.81
C PRO A 136 -9.54 8.17 -3.26
N LEU A 137 -9.26 9.39 -3.71
CA LEU A 137 -7.93 9.82 -4.12
C LEU A 137 -6.96 9.97 -2.92
N ASN A 138 -7.45 10.20 -1.70
CA ASN A 138 -6.65 10.24 -0.46
C ASN A 138 -6.14 8.84 -0.02
N LYS A 139 -6.70 7.75 -0.60
CA LYS A 139 -6.39 6.36 -0.21
C LYS A 139 -4.90 6.03 -0.27
N LEU A 140 -4.15 6.55 -1.26
CA LEU A 140 -2.70 6.29 -1.37
C LEU A 140 -1.92 6.88 -0.20
N ALA A 141 -2.15 8.13 0.17
CA ALA A 141 -1.51 8.75 1.32
C ALA A 141 -1.75 7.95 2.62
N LYS A 142 -2.99 7.50 2.85
CA LYS A 142 -3.35 6.61 3.97
C LYS A 142 -2.64 5.26 3.91
N MET A 143 -2.53 4.63 2.74
CA MET A 143 -1.79 3.38 2.61
C MET A 143 -0.31 3.55 2.98
N VAL A 144 0.35 4.58 2.49
CA VAL A 144 1.77 4.84 2.82
C VAL A 144 1.93 5.08 4.32
N GLN A 145 1.02 5.82 4.96
CA GLN A 145 1.04 6.04 6.41
C GLN A 145 0.86 4.73 7.22
N ILE A 146 -0.02 3.83 6.78
CA ILE A 146 -0.26 2.53 7.43
C ILE A 146 0.92 1.56 7.22
N CYS A 147 1.54 1.59 6.04
CA CYS A 147 2.60 0.66 5.66
C CYS A 147 4.00 1.13 6.12
N TYR A 148 4.21 2.46 6.26
CA TYR A 148 5.50 3.08 6.59
C TYR A 148 5.33 4.18 7.66
N PRO A 149 4.83 3.84 8.88
CA PRO A 149 4.54 4.84 9.91
C PRO A 149 5.80 5.57 10.42
N ASN A 150 6.95 4.89 10.47
CA ASN A 150 8.20 5.46 10.96
C ASN A 150 8.78 6.51 9.99
N ASP A 151 8.58 6.33 8.68
CA ASP A 151 9.08 7.25 7.66
C ASP A 151 8.34 8.59 7.69
N PHE A 152 7.08 8.61 8.17
CA PHE A 152 6.36 9.85 8.46
C PHE A 152 6.87 10.56 9.71
N ALA A 153 7.28 9.81 10.75
CA ALA A 153 7.83 10.40 11.98
C ALA A 153 9.24 10.98 11.78
N ALA A 154 10.04 10.40 10.87
CA ALA A 154 11.40 10.86 10.57
C ALA A 154 11.44 12.06 9.60
N ASN A 155 10.53 12.14 8.64
CA ASN A 155 10.45 13.24 7.66
C ASN A 155 9.52 14.36 8.13
N GLY A 156 9.65 14.77 9.40
CA GLY A 156 8.79 15.76 10.04
C GLY A 156 8.78 17.10 9.30
N THR A 157 7.78 17.31 8.44
CA THR A 157 7.21 18.63 8.23
C THR A 157 6.41 18.99 9.48
N ASP A 158 6.87 20.01 10.21
CA ASP A 158 6.22 20.52 11.41
C ASP A 158 4.80 21.04 11.11
N GLU A 159 3.80 20.16 11.18
CA GLU A 159 2.44 20.55 11.56
C GLU A 159 2.31 20.48 13.08
N PRO A 160 1.66 21.47 13.72
CA PRO A 160 1.68 21.61 15.16
C PRO A 160 0.98 20.45 15.86
N GLU A 161 1.56 20.04 16.99
CA GLU A 161 1.14 18.91 17.82
C GLU A 161 -0.39 18.80 18.00
N LYS A 162 -1.02 17.92 17.23
CA LYS A 162 -2.29 17.29 17.63
C LYS A 162 -2.00 16.01 18.39
N SER A 163 -1.39 16.17 19.56
CA SER A 163 -1.38 15.15 20.60
C SER A 163 -2.82 14.81 20.99
N GLY A 164 -3.38 13.70 20.50
CA GLY A 164 -4.80 13.44 20.73
C GLY A 164 -5.39 12.10 20.25
N VAL A 165 -5.31 11.08 21.12
CA VAL A 165 -6.36 10.06 21.30
C VAL A 165 -6.69 9.12 20.11
N VAL A 166 -5.86 8.10 19.89
CA VAL A 166 -6.35 6.74 19.50
C VAL A 166 -5.57 5.62 20.23
N SER A 167 -5.32 5.79 21.53
CA SER A 167 -4.85 4.70 22.41
C SER A 167 -5.60 4.76 23.73
N GLY A 168 -6.46 3.77 23.99
CA GLY A 168 -7.22 3.71 25.26
C GLY A 168 -8.67 3.20 25.25
N LEU A 169 -9.24 2.75 24.11
CA LEU A 169 -10.65 2.33 24.03
C LEU A 169 -10.98 0.96 24.68
N PHE A 170 -10.21 0.50 25.66
CA PHE A 170 -10.49 -0.73 26.43
C PHE A 170 -10.21 -0.61 27.94
N LYS A 171 -10.69 0.45 28.61
CA LYS A 171 -10.88 0.42 30.08
C LYS A 171 -11.81 1.53 30.61
N LYS A 172 -13.07 1.18 30.86
CA LYS A 172 -13.92 1.61 32.01
C LYS A 172 -15.38 1.19 31.78
N VAL A 173 -15.79 0.07 32.37
CA VAL A 173 -17.19 -0.13 32.77
C VAL A 173 -17.29 0.25 34.24
N ILE A 174 -18.33 1.01 34.58
CA ILE A 174 -18.55 1.60 35.90
C ILE A 174 -19.06 0.54 36.88
N GLY A 175 -18.44 0.45 38.06
CA GLY A 175 -18.90 -0.32 39.21
C GLY A 175 -18.74 0.50 40.48
N ARG A 176 -19.82 1.13 40.96
CA ARG A 176 -19.84 2.09 42.07
C ARG A 176 -20.37 1.40 43.33
N GLY A 177 -19.53 1.13 44.34
CA GLY A 177 -19.97 0.47 45.58
C GLY A 177 -18.93 0.49 46.70
N GLY A 178 -19.21 1.18 47.81
CA GLY A 178 -18.22 1.56 48.83
C GLY A 178 -17.97 0.60 50.01
N LYS A 179 -17.21 1.15 50.97
CA LYS A 179 -16.87 0.72 52.36
C LYS A 179 -15.62 -0.17 52.59
N LYS A 180 -14.67 0.44 53.31
CA LYS A 180 -13.88 -0.05 54.47
C LYS A 180 -13.05 -1.36 54.35
N GLY A 181 -11.75 -1.27 54.65
CA GLY A 181 -11.12 -2.22 55.59
C GLY A 181 -9.64 -2.62 55.40
N LYS A 182 -8.75 -2.08 56.25
CA LYS A 182 -7.56 -2.70 56.89
C LYS A 182 -6.61 -3.69 56.14
N LYS A 183 -5.34 -3.26 56.05
CA LYS A 183 -4.08 -3.95 56.47
C LYS A 183 -3.53 -5.23 55.76
N ALA A 184 -2.22 -5.13 55.44
CA ALA A 184 -1.10 -6.08 55.69
C ALA A 184 -0.58 -7.05 54.59
N GLY A 185 0.74 -7.33 54.65
CA GLY A 185 1.53 -8.30 53.83
C GLY A 185 2.09 -7.70 52.53
N ARG A 186 3.39 -7.55 52.22
CA ARG A 186 4.71 -8.06 52.68
C ARG A 186 5.15 -9.44 52.13
N GLY A 187 6.22 -9.46 51.32
CA GLY A 187 6.88 -10.64 50.71
C GLY A 187 6.36 -10.95 49.29
N GLY A 188 7.17 -11.41 48.33
CA GLY A 188 8.61 -11.69 48.30
C GLY A 188 9.13 -11.82 46.85
N ASN A 189 10.44 -11.91 46.67
CA ASN A 189 11.13 -12.18 45.39
C ASN A 189 11.41 -13.70 45.26
N GLU A 190 11.96 -14.16 44.12
CA GLU A 190 12.31 -15.58 43.83
C GLU A 190 11.06 -16.49 43.62
N GLU A 191 10.94 -17.50 42.75
CA GLU A 191 11.81 -18.25 41.82
C GLU A 191 10.91 -18.72 40.62
N THR A 192 11.33 -19.24 39.45
CA THR A 192 12.64 -19.46 38.79
C THR A 192 12.42 -19.53 37.24
N TYR A 193 13.43 -19.86 36.43
CA TYR A 193 13.28 -20.13 34.97
C TYR A 193 12.87 -21.58 34.67
N ASP A 194 12.11 -21.81 33.59
CA ASP A 194 12.18 -23.08 32.86
C ASP A 194 12.17 -22.83 31.34
N LEU A 195 13.26 -23.26 30.68
CA LEU A 195 13.50 -23.13 29.24
C LEU A 195 13.40 -24.52 28.62
N VAL A 196 12.23 -24.88 28.09
CA VAL A 196 12.05 -26.15 27.37
C VAL A 196 11.79 -25.87 25.88
N THR A 197 12.85 -26.00 25.08
CA THR A 197 12.76 -26.12 23.61
C THR A 197 12.95 -27.57 23.18
N PRO A 198 11.88 -28.30 22.80
CA PRO A 198 12.03 -29.59 22.14
C PRO A 198 12.16 -29.37 20.62
N PHE A 199 13.38 -29.13 20.15
CA PHE A 199 13.71 -29.49 18.77
C PHE A 199 13.84 -31.01 18.70
N VAL A 200 13.10 -31.66 17.80
CA VAL A 200 13.27 -33.08 17.48
C VAL A 200 13.83 -33.17 16.06
N PRO A 201 15.07 -33.63 15.87
CA PRO A 201 15.59 -33.97 14.55
C PRO A 201 15.22 -35.42 14.23
N ASP A 202 14.25 -35.63 13.33
CA ASP A 202 13.94 -36.96 12.82
C ASP A 202 14.86 -37.32 11.65
N GLU A 203 15.71 -38.32 11.89
CA GLU A 203 16.58 -38.97 10.90
C GLU A 203 15.76 -39.87 9.97
N TRP A 204 15.88 -39.71 8.65
CA TRP A 204 15.42 -40.72 7.68
C TRP A 204 16.45 -40.91 6.57
N CYS A 205 16.75 -42.20 6.31
CA CYS A 205 17.85 -42.71 5.50
C CYS A 205 17.58 -42.68 3.98
#